data_AF-A0A7C1YAR1-F1
#
_entry.id   AF-A0A7C1YAR1-F1
#
_cell.length_a   1.000
_cell.length_b   1.000
_cell.length_c   1.000
_cell.angle_alpha   90.00
_cell.angle_beta   90.00
_cell.angle_gamma   90.00
#
_symmetry.space_group_name_H-M   'P 1'
#
loop_
_entity.id
_entity.type
_entity.pdbx_description
1 polymer ?
#
loop_
_entity_poly.entity_id
_entity_poly.type
_entity_poly.pdbx_seq_one_letter_code
_entity_poly.pdbx_strand_id
1 'polypeptide(L)'
;MLIDPSHSAQARRALRDLVPNGQRRIHFNGEKDGTRRRILSQVARIPFDWRVYVTEGAKQTESRERLLLHIAEDLVVAKASLMVLESRHGQDEADRRLLYGRLGPAPRLQYAHAEAATEPLLWLPDCLTRAWGRGGDYRKLLESLGISPQVVDVE
;
A
#
# COMPACT_ATOMS: atom_id res chain seq x y z
N MET A 1 -0.03 2.21 -3.61
CA MET A 1 0.72 3.49 -3.54
C MET A 1 1.90 3.40 -4.48
N LEU A 2 2.33 4.53 -5.03
CA LEU A 2 3.54 4.66 -5.84
C LEU A 2 4.51 5.59 -5.12
N ILE A 3 5.80 5.24 -5.16
CA ILE A 3 6.87 6.03 -4.57
C ILE A 3 8.04 6.06 -5.54
N ASP A 4 8.63 7.23 -5.74
CA ASP A 4 9.86 7.34 -6.53
C ASP A 4 10.99 6.57 -5.83
N PRO A 5 11.76 5.74 -6.55
CA PRO A 5 12.87 4.98 -5.98
C PRO A 5 13.85 5.82 -5.15
N SER A 6 14.10 7.08 -5.55
CA SER A 6 14.98 8.02 -4.85
C SER A 6 14.54 8.36 -3.42
N HIS A 7 13.23 8.30 -3.14
CA HIS A 7 12.67 8.57 -1.81
C HIS A 7 12.48 7.30 -0.98
N SER A 8 12.52 6.11 -1.60
CA SER A 8 12.14 4.85 -0.96
C SER A 8 13.01 4.48 0.24
N ALA A 9 14.32 4.76 0.21
CA ALA A 9 15.22 4.46 1.31
C ALA A 9 14.98 5.36 2.53
N GLN A 10 14.79 6.67 2.27
CA GLN A 10 14.49 7.64 3.31
C GLN A 10 13.12 7.37 3.94
N ALA A 11 12.11 7.06 3.13
CA ALA A 11 10.77 6.70 3.59
C ALA A 11 10.79 5.48 4.52
N ARG A 12 11.53 4.41 4.14
CA ARG A 12 11.70 3.23 5.00
C ARG A 12 12.34 3.57 6.34
N ARG A 13 13.36 4.43 6.36
CA ARG A 13 14.01 4.88 7.60
C ARG A 13 13.03 5.66 8.46
N ALA A 14 12.36 6.67 7.89
CA ALA A 14 11.39 7.49 8.59
C ALA A 14 10.28 6.64 9.23
N LEU A 15 9.78 5.61 8.53
CA LEU A 15 8.77 4.70 9.06
C LEU A 15 9.30 3.85 10.21
N ARG A 16 10.52 3.30 10.11
CA ARG A 16 11.13 2.53 11.19
C ARG A 16 11.29 3.34 12.47
N ASP A 17 11.62 4.62 12.35
CA ASP A 17 11.76 5.53 13.49
C ASP A 17 10.43 5.82 14.22
N LEU A 18 9.29 5.43 13.61
CA LEU A 18 7.96 5.52 14.23
C LEU A 18 7.53 4.24 14.93
N VAL A 19 8.23 3.13 14.72
CA VAL A 19 7.90 1.84 15.33
C VAL A 19 8.17 1.93 16.83
N PRO A 20 7.16 1.71 17.69
CA PRO A 20 7.38 1.72 19.13
C PRO A 20 8.38 0.64 19.55
N ASN A 21 9.15 0.90 20.61
CA ASN A 21 10.14 -0.05 21.13
C ASN A 21 9.52 -1.44 21.34
N GLY A 22 10.20 -2.47 20.81
CA GLY A 22 9.77 -3.87 20.92
C GLY A 22 8.78 -4.33 19.84
N GLN A 23 8.25 -3.42 19.00
CA GLN A 23 7.46 -3.81 17.83
C GLN A 23 8.35 -4.00 16.59
N ARG A 24 7.90 -4.84 15.65
CA ARG A 24 8.58 -5.06 14.36
C ARG A 24 7.98 -4.26 13.21
N ARG A 25 6.76 -3.75 13.37
CA ARG A 25 6.03 -2.98 12.36
C ARG A 25 5.01 -2.05 13.03
N ILE A 26 4.54 -1.06 12.29
CA ILE A 26 3.36 -0.28 12.68
C ILE A 26 2.11 -1.13 12.42
N HIS A 27 1.26 -1.28 13.44
CA HIS A 27 -0.09 -1.81 13.28
C HIS A 27 -1.10 -0.70 13.62
N PHE A 28 -1.48 0.11 12.63
CA PHE A 28 -2.13 1.41 12.85
C PHE A 28 -3.37 1.33 13.75
N ASN A 29 -4.21 0.30 13.56
CA ASN A 29 -5.40 0.09 14.37
C ASN A 29 -5.10 -0.27 15.83
N GLY A 30 -3.93 -0.83 16.15
CA GLY A 30 -3.55 -1.15 17.53
C GLY A 30 -3.04 0.04 18.34
N GLU A 31 -2.70 1.14 17.67
CA GLU A 31 -2.04 2.28 18.29
C GLU A 31 -2.99 3.21 19.05
N LYS A 32 -2.48 3.94 20.05
CA LYS A 32 -3.24 5.01 20.73
C LYS A 32 -3.49 6.18 19.76
N ASP A 33 -4.56 6.95 19.98
CA ASP A 33 -4.96 8.06 19.10
C ASP A 33 -3.81 9.05 18.83
N GLY A 34 -3.10 9.48 19.87
CA GLY A 34 -1.94 10.38 19.73
C GLY A 34 -0.81 9.78 18.88
N THR A 35 -0.54 8.47 19.01
CA THR A 35 0.44 7.76 18.18
C THR A 35 -0.02 7.68 16.73
N ARG A 36 -1.30 7.37 16.47
CA ARG A 36 -1.86 7.36 15.11
C ARG A 36 -1.73 8.71 14.43
N ARG A 37 -2.10 9.81 15.11
CA ARG A 37 -1.97 11.18 14.56
C ARG A 37 -0.51 11.55 14.29
N ARG A 38 0.41 11.17 15.19
CA ARG A 38 1.86 11.35 14.97
C ARG A 38 2.34 10.58 13.74
N ILE A 39 1.92 9.32 13.59
CA ILE A 39 2.24 8.50 12.41
C ILE A 39 1.76 9.20 11.14
N LEU A 40 0.48 9.58 11.07
CA LEU A 40 -0.08 10.26 9.88
C LEU A 40 0.66 11.56 9.54
N SER A 41 1.05 12.34 10.55
CA SER A 41 1.81 13.59 10.35
C SER A 41 3.21 13.34 9.78
N GLN A 42 3.83 12.20 10.10
CA GLN A 42 5.14 11.82 9.57
C GLN A 42 5.02 11.17 8.19
N VAL A 43 3.97 10.39 7.97
CA VAL A 43 3.61 9.85 6.65
C VAL A 43 3.42 10.98 5.64
N ALA A 44 2.77 12.09 6.01
CA ALA A 44 2.56 13.26 5.15
C ALA A 44 3.85 13.91 4.62
N ARG A 45 5.00 13.62 5.22
CA ARG A 45 6.31 14.15 4.78
C ARG A 45 6.98 13.27 3.73
N ILE A 46 6.44 12.09 3.47
CA ILE A 46 6.95 11.16 2.47
C ILE A 46 6.28 11.52 1.14
N PRO A 47 7.03 11.79 0.06
CA PRO A 47 6.44 11.98 -1.26
C PRO A 47 5.99 10.63 -1.81
N PHE A 48 4.68 10.47 -2.03
CA PHE A 48 4.07 9.30 -2.65
C PHE A 48 2.78 9.68 -3.37
N ASP A 49 2.37 8.85 -4.33
CA ASP A 49 1.02 8.86 -4.88
C ASP A 49 0.19 7.74 -4.24
N TRP A 50 -1.02 8.09 -3.82
CA TRP A 50 -1.93 7.12 -3.22
C TRP A 50 -3.14 6.88 -4.13
N ARG A 51 -3.25 5.64 -4.60
CA ARG A 51 -4.39 5.12 -5.36
C ARG A 51 -5.12 4.06 -4.55
N VAL A 52 -6.45 4.09 -4.61
CA VAL A 52 -7.35 3.09 -4.02
C VAL A 52 -8.19 2.51 -5.15
N TYR A 53 -8.02 1.21 -5.38
CA TYR A 53 -8.77 0.48 -6.40
C TYR A 53 -9.97 -0.18 -5.75
N VAL A 54 -11.15 0.04 -6.33
CA VAL A 54 -12.43 -0.44 -5.82
C VAL A 54 -13.09 -1.25 -6.93
N THR A 55 -13.70 -2.37 -6.57
CA THR A 55 -14.49 -3.17 -7.52
C THR A 55 -15.73 -3.67 -6.82
N GLU A 56 -16.81 -3.85 -7.57
CA GLU A 56 -17.99 -4.55 -7.11
C GLU A 56 -17.83 -6.06 -7.36
N GLY A 57 -18.22 -6.88 -6.39
CA GLY A 57 -18.19 -8.32 -6.55
C GLY A 57 -18.73 -9.08 -5.35
N ALA A 58 -19.36 -10.21 -5.63
CA ALA A 58 -19.92 -11.08 -4.59
C ALA A 58 -18.87 -12.02 -3.97
N LYS A 59 -17.81 -12.39 -4.73
CA LYS A 59 -16.75 -13.29 -4.27
C LYS A 59 -15.41 -12.58 -4.14
N GLN A 60 -14.81 -12.68 -2.95
CA GLN A 60 -13.55 -12.03 -2.62
C GLN A 60 -12.40 -12.44 -3.57
N THR A 61 -12.31 -13.70 -3.98
CA THR A 61 -11.24 -14.19 -4.86
C THR A 61 -11.31 -13.55 -6.24
N GLU A 62 -12.49 -13.54 -6.87
CA GLU A 62 -12.70 -12.93 -8.19
C GLU A 62 -12.41 -11.42 -8.15
N SER A 63 -12.88 -10.72 -7.11
CA SER A 63 -12.57 -9.31 -6.90
C SER A 63 -11.06 -9.07 -6.71
N ARG A 64 -10.36 -9.94 -5.97
CA ARG A 64 -8.91 -9.83 -5.78
C ARG A 64 -8.17 -9.97 -7.11
N GLU A 65 -8.49 -11.00 -7.88
CA GLU A 65 -7.81 -11.25 -9.15
C GLU A 65 -7.99 -10.07 -10.11
N ARG A 66 -9.23 -9.58 -10.24
CA ARG A 66 -9.55 -8.41 -11.06
C ARG A 66 -8.77 -7.17 -10.63
N LEU A 67 -8.81 -6.84 -9.34
CA LEU A 67 -8.06 -5.69 -8.79
C LEU A 67 -6.56 -5.85 -9.03
N LEU A 68 -6.00 -7.04 -8.79
CA LEU A 68 -4.57 -7.29 -8.93
C LEU A 68 -4.09 -7.12 -10.38
N LEU A 69 -4.87 -7.63 -11.34
CA LEU A 69 -4.58 -7.46 -12.77
C LEU A 69 -4.63 -5.99 -13.18
N HIS A 70 -5.70 -5.27 -12.76
CA HIS A 70 -5.85 -3.86 -13.09
C HIS A 70 -4.73 -3.00 -12.48
N ILE A 71 -4.34 -3.28 -11.22
CA ILE A 71 -3.21 -2.62 -10.57
C ILE A 71 -1.92 -2.86 -11.37
N ALA A 72 -1.67 -4.09 -11.81
CA ALA A 72 -0.47 -4.40 -12.57
C ALA A 72 -0.42 -3.64 -13.90
N GLU A 73 -1.55 -3.52 -14.60
CA GLU A 73 -1.66 -2.75 -15.85
C GLU A 73 -1.42 -1.25 -15.62
N ASP A 74 -2.05 -0.68 -14.61
CA ASP A 74 -1.87 0.74 -14.26
C ASP A 74 -0.43 1.04 -13.86
N LEU A 75 0.23 0.13 -13.13
CA LEU A 75 1.65 0.27 -12.79
C LEU A 75 2.57 0.16 -14.01
N VAL A 76 2.24 -0.66 -15.01
CA VAL A 76 2.96 -0.70 -16.29
C VAL A 76 2.83 0.63 -17.03
N VAL A 77 1.62 1.20 -17.09
CA VAL A 77 1.36 2.51 -17.72
C VAL A 77 2.10 3.63 -16.99
N ALA A 78 2.12 3.58 -15.65
CA ALA A 78 2.88 4.48 -14.80
C ALA A 78 4.41 4.27 -14.88
N LYS A 79 4.88 3.29 -15.68
CA LYS A 79 6.30 2.92 -15.83
C LYS A 79 6.97 2.56 -14.50
N ALA A 80 6.21 2.00 -13.56
CA ALA A 80 6.78 1.48 -12.32
C ALA A 80 7.68 0.27 -12.63
N SER A 81 8.79 0.16 -11.89
CA SER A 81 9.76 -0.91 -12.06
C SER A 81 9.53 -2.08 -11.11
N LEU A 82 8.89 -1.84 -9.96
CA LEU A 82 8.67 -2.83 -8.91
C LEU A 82 7.32 -2.64 -8.23
N MET A 83 6.55 -3.72 -8.15
CA MET A 83 5.36 -3.87 -7.35
C MET A 83 5.68 -4.77 -6.14
N VAL A 84 5.46 -4.27 -4.92
CA VAL A 84 5.63 -5.07 -3.70
C VAL A 84 4.27 -5.31 -3.06
N LEU A 85 3.94 -6.59 -2.89
CA LEU A 85 2.73 -7.08 -2.23
C LEU A 85 3.06 -7.51 -0.80
N GLU A 86 2.16 -7.24 0.14
CA GLU A 86 2.25 -7.85 1.47
C GLU A 86 1.96 -9.35 1.35
N SER A 87 2.89 -10.19 1.82
CA SER A 87 2.70 -11.63 1.84
C SER A 87 1.52 -12.01 2.72
N ARG A 88 0.74 -12.98 2.25
CA ARG A 88 -0.33 -13.64 3.01
C ARG A 88 -0.09 -15.15 3.09
N HIS A 89 1.13 -15.59 2.78
CA HIS A 89 1.61 -16.97 2.67
C HIS A 89 0.80 -17.85 1.72
N GLY A 90 -0.48 -18.11 2.00
CA GLY A 90 -1.35 -18.98 1.22
C GLY A 90 -1.91 -18.37 -0.07
N GLN A 91 -1.85 -17.05 -0.25
CA GLN A 91 -2.33 -16.36 -1.47
C GLN A 91 -1.21 -16.00 -2.44
N ASP A 92 0.04 -15.99 -1.97
CA ASP A 92 1.18 -15.51 -2.76
C ASP A 92 1.41 -16.31 -4.05
N GLU A 93 1.18 -17.63 -4.02
CA GLU A 93 1.35 -18.46 -5.22
C GLU A 93 0.29 -18.17 -6.27
N ALA A 94 -0.97 -17.97 -5.85
CA ALA A 94 -2.06 -17.60 -6.75
C ALA A 94 -1.79 -16.23 -7.40
N ASP A 95 -1.38 -15.24 -6.59
CA ASP A 95 -1.01 -13.91 -7.07
C ASP A 95 0.17 -13.98 -8.07
N ARG A 96 1.22 -14.77 -7.75
CA ARG A 96 2.35 -14.98 -8.67
C ARG A 96 1.93 -15.60 -9.99
N ARG A 97 1.07 -16.63 -9.96
CA ARG A 97 0.57 -17.29 -11.18
C ARG A 97 -0.25 -16.32 -12.03
N LEU A 98 -1.12 -15.53 -11.39
CA LEU A 98 -1.94 -14.53 -12.06
C LEU A 98 -1.09 -13.44 -12.73
N LEU A 99 -0.16 -12.85 -11.98
CA LEU A 99 0.74 -11.81 -12.48
C LEU A 99 1.67 -12.34 -13.57
N TYR A 100 2.19 -13.57 -13.42
CA TYR A 100 3.01 -14.21 -14.46
C TYR A 100 2.21 -14.40 -15.75
N GLY A 101 0.98 -14.89 -15.66
CA GLY A 101 0.10 -15.06 -16.81
C GLY A 101 -0.19 -13.73 -17.53
N ARG A 102 -0.27 -12.63 -16.78
CA ARG A 102 -0.56 -11.30 -17.33
C ARG A 102 0.66 -10.54 -17.87
N LEU A 103 1.79 -10.63 -17.18
CA LEU A 103 2.99 -9.82 -17.44
C LEU A 103 4.07 -10.58 -18.23
N GLY A 104 4.01 -11.91 -18.25
CA GLY A 104 4.96 -12.77 -18.93
C GLY A 104 6.27 -13.01 -18.16
N PRO A 105 7.23 -13.73 -18.77
CA PRO A 105 8.42 -14.25 -18.08
C PRO A 105 9.52 -13.21 -17.77
N ALA A 106 9.57 -12.10 -18.50
CA ALA A 106 10.56 -11.04 -18.31
C ALA A 106 9.87 -9.67 -18.30
N PRO A 107 9.04 -9.40 -17.27
CA PRO A 107 8.21 -8.21 -17.26
C PRO A 107 9.03 -6.96 -16.95
N ARG A 108 8.68 -5.82 -17.56
CA ARG A 108 9.27 -4.52 -17.18
C ARG A 108 8.91 -4.13 -15.75
N LEU A 109 7.67 -4.42 -15.36
CA LEU A 109 7.21 -4.32 -13.98
C LEU A 109 7.55 -5.63 -13.26
N GLN A 110 8.58 -5.59 -12.42
CA GLN A 110 8.89 -6.68 -11.51
C GLN A 110 7.86 -6.73 -10.38
N TYR A 111 7.64 -7.91 -9.80
CA TYR A 111 6.77 -8.05 -8.65
C TYR A 111 7.37 -8.98 -7.60
N ALA A 112 7.18 -8.62 -6.33
CA ALA A 112 7.67 -9.37 -5.19
C ALA A 112 6.63 -9.40 -4.07
N HIS A 113 6.70 -10.44 -3.24
CA HIS A 113 5.97 -10.50 -1.98
C HIS A 113 6.96 -10.27 -0.84
N ALA A 114 6.57 -9.48 0.15
CA ALA A 114 7.37 -9.21 1.33
C ALA A 114 6.53 -9.26 2.60
N GLU A 115 7.14 -9.70 3.68
CA GLU A 115 6.55 -9.59 5.01
C GLU A 115 6.49 -8.12 5.42
N ALA A 116 5.34 -7.68 5.93
CA ALA A 116 5.22 -6.33 6.48
C ALA A 116 6.26 -6.08 7.59
N ALA A 117 6.66 -7.08 8.37
CA ALA A 117 7.70 -6.94 9.38
C ALA A 117 9.11 -6.62 8.81
N THR A 118 9.30 -6.70 7.49
CA THR A 118 10.60 -6.49 6.82
C THR A 118 10.60 -5.35 5.81
N GLU A 119 9.45 -5.01 5.22
CA GLU A 119 9.29 -3.91 4.28
C GLU A 119 8.36 -2.82 4.85
N PRO A 120 8.93 -1.73 5.40
CA PRO A 120 8.15 -0.65 6.00
C PRO A 120 7.15 0.04 5.07
N LEU A 121 7.42 0.11 3.77
CA LEU A 121 6.52 0.79 2.84
C LEU A 121 5.14 0.10 2.74
N LEU A 122 5.04 -1.18 3.12
CA LEU A 122 3.78 -1.90 3.22
C LEU A 122 2.88 -1.41 4.37
N TRP A 123 3.40 -0.63 5.32
CA TRP A 123 2.60 -0.09 6.42
C TRP A 123 1.76 1.10 5.99
N LEU A 124 2.20 1.82 4.97
CA LEU A 124 1.55 3.03 4.48
C LEU A 124 0.13 2.75 3.97
N PRO A 125 -0.10 1.73 3.11
CA PRO A 125 -1.46 1.32 2.74
C PRO A 125 -2.39 1.05 3.94
N ASP A 126 -1.96 0.31 4.97
CA ASP A 126 -2.77 0.05 6.16
C ASP A 126 -3.10 1.36 6.89
N CYS A 127 -2.09 2.17 7.22
CA CYS A 127 -2.28 3.45 7.90
C CYS A 127 -3.28 4.36 7.19
N LEU A 128 -3.09 4.57 5.88
CA LEU A 128 -3.90 5.50 5.09
C LEU A 128 -5.32 4.99 4.87
N THR A 129 -5.48 3.73 4.47
CA THR A 129 -6.81 3.15 4.21
C THR A 129 -7.63 3.04 5.49
N ARG A 130 -7.02 2.69 6.63
CA ARG A 130 -7.69 2.65 7.93
C ARG A 130 -8.12 4.05 8.38
N ALA A 131 -7.23 5.04 8.31
CA ALA A 131 -7.54 6.41 8.68
C ALA A 131 -8.67 6.99 7.80
N TRP A 132 -8.57 6.79 6.49
CA TRP A 132 -9.57 7.28 5.54
C TRP A 132 -10.92 6.58 5.67
N GLY A 133 -10.92 5.26 5.86
CA GLY A 133 -12.12 4.46 6.06
C GLY A 133 -12.81 4.76 7.40
N ARG A 134 -12.05 5.06 8.45
CA ARG A 134 -12.60 5.52 9.74
C ARG A 134 -13.32 6.87 9.63
N GLY A 135 -12.88 7.74 8.71
CA GLY A 135 -13.52 9.02 8.45
C GLY A 135 -13.36 10.01 9.61
N GLY A 136 -14.30 10.95 9.71
CA GLY A 136 -14.32 11.96 10.77
C GLY A 136 -13.03 12.77 10.84
N ASP A 137 -12.50 12.94 12.07
CA ASP A 137 -11.27 13.71 12.31
C ASP A 137 -10.04 13.13 11.60
N TYR A 138 -10.01 11.83 11.32
CA TYR A 138 -8.89 11.21 10.61
C TYR A 138 -8.89 11.58 9.13
N ARG A 139 -10.05 11.60 8.48
CA ARG A 139 -10.16 12.06 7.09
C ARG A 139 -9.85 13.54 6.99
N LYS A 140 -10.41 14.37 7.88
CA LYS A 140 -10.08 15.81 7.95
C LYS A 140 -8.59 16.05 8.17
N LEU A 141 -7.94 15.24 9.01
CA LEU A 141 -6.49 15.32 9.23
C LEU A 141 -5.72 15.00 7.95
N LEU A 142 -6.03 13.89 7.27
CA LEU A 142 -5.38 13.52 6.00
C LEU A 142 -5.56 14.64 4.96
N GLU A 143 -6.77 15.15 4.79
CA GLU A 143 -7.07 16.24 3.87
C GLU A 143 -6.28 17.51 4.22
N SER A 144 -6.20 17.88 5.51
CA SER A 144 -5.42 19.03 5.97
C SER A 144 -3.91 18.88 5.74
N LEU A 145 -3.44 17.62 5.66
CA LEU A 145 -2.06 17.26 5.35
C LEU A 145 -1.82 17.14 3.83
N GLY A 146 -2.83 17.42 3.00
CA GLY A 146 -2.74 17.28 1.54
C GLY A 146 -2.76 15.84 1.05
N ILE A 147 -3.22 14.89 1.88
CA ILE A 147 -3.30 13.47 1.53
C ILE A 147 -4.74 13.11 1.18
N SER A 148 -4.95 12.69 -0.06
CA SER A 148 -6.21 12.09 -0.51
C SER A 148 -5.91 10.95 -1.51
N PRO A 149 -6.75 9.91 -1.55
CA PRO A 149 -6.59 8.85 -2.53
C PRO A 149 -7.17 9.30 -3.88
N GLN A 150 -6.48 8.95 -4.96
CA GLN A 150 -7.13 8.78 -6.24
C GLN A 150 -7.92 7.47 -6.21
N VAL A 151 -9.24 7.55 -6.33
CA VAL A 151 -10.09 6.36 -6.39
C VAL A 151 -10.18 5.90 -7.84
N VAL A 152 -9.95 4.61 -8.05
CA VAL A 152 -10.01 3.95 -9.36
C VAL A 152 -11.06 2.85 -9.27
N ASP A 153 -12.17 3.02 -9.98
CA ASP A 153 -13.19 2.01 -10.11
C ASP A 153 -12.76 0.97 -11.16
N VAL A 154 -12.86 -0.29 -10.79
CA VAL A 154 -12.47 -1.45 -11.61
C VAL A 154 -13.71 -2.28 -11.87
N GLU A 155 -14.17 -2.24 -13.12
CA GLU A 155 -15.30 -3.02 -13.64
C GLU A 155 -14.98 -4.53 -13.75
#